data_AF-A0A9P6LE17-F1
#
_entry.id   AF-A0A9P6LE17-F1
#
_cell.length_a   1.000
_cell.length_b   1.000
_cell.length_c   1.000
_cell.angle_alpha   90.00
_cell.angle_beta   90.00
_cell.angle_gamma   90.00
#
_symmetry.space_group_name_H-M   'P 1'
#
loop_
_entity.id
_entity.type
_entity.pdbx_description
1 polymer ?
#
loop_
_entity_poly.entity_id
_entity_poly.type
_entity_poly.pdbx_seq_one_letter_code
_entity_poly.pdbx_strand_id
1 'polypeptide(L)'
;MSSSTTFSRFPDLPAELRLKIWDEALNGPSMHVFDVCFPSWRGAERSKRAFQDSTGNISEESQKRWSKYSQCVFLDAVESGSAELSRSTRVARHAHDPSVYKLRRARRLTSAEASAASAGRMMGGTNTVYLPGRNERVVYNNDEDVLFLRFRDGGALTELSQGVLFGEYEASGANNLSEVLEGPWSAEMATTLHGAGKIALDVAETWTPATVGAVLLEEVAYLGCCLQQGLRVLYLVDHCPGRCARCNRTDKKASRLQSSGALYKQLHGDEVAERAPDVIRGVGKTYREVFDLEGLGWSDSHPSYVFARAMNETIRSQQADADAKNFQGVRVLVVEDDKVDGLDTTTLMDCNPEDAPEKMMDKVWEMSLRWSS
;
A
#
# COMPACT_ATOMS: atom_id res chain seq x y z
N MET A 1 13.44 -8.79 -29.73
CA MET A 1 12.55 -9.94 -29.45
C MET A 1 13.33 -10.94 -28.61
N SER A 2 13.30 -10.82 -27.28
CA SER A 2 13.83 -11.90 -26.42
C SER A 2 12.72 -12.93 -26.26
N SER A 3 13.03 -14.19 -26.57
CA SER A 3 12.16 -15.32 -26.32
C SER A 3 11.84 -15.39 -24.83
N SER A 4 10.55 -15.41 -24.49
CA SER A 4 10.07 -15.86 -23.18
C SER A 4 10.80 -17.16 -22.82
N THR A 5 11.66 -17.13 -21.81
CA THR A 5 12.29 -18.35 -21.29
C THR A 5 11.28 -19.06 -20.40
N THR A 6 10.33 -19.75 -21.02
CA THR A 6 9.46 -20.69 -20.32
C THR A 6 10.29 -21.92 -19.95
N PHE A 7 10.35 -22.26 -18.67
CA PHE A 7 11.03 -23.47 -18.20
C PHE A 7 10.16 -24.70 -18.48
N SER A 8 10.02 -25.06 -19.76
CA SER A 8 9.11 -26.08 -20.28
C SER A 8 9.32 -27.47 -19.69
N ARG A 9 10.54 -27.74 -19.18
CA ARG A 9 10.91 -29.01 -18.54
C ARG A 9 10.70 -29.02 -17.03
N PHE A 10 10.09 -27.99 -16.45
CA PHE A 10 9.75 -27.97 -15.02
C PHE A 10 8.98 -29.23 -14.58
N PRO A 11 7.96 -29.71 -15.32
CA PRO A 11 7.22 -30.91 -14.92
C PRO A 11 8.06 -32.19 -14.92
N ASP A 12 9.16 -32.23 -15.68
CA ASP A 12 10.06 -33.40 -15.77
C ASP A 12 10.94 -33.55 -14.51
N LEU A 13 10.98 -32.55 -13.64
CA LEU A 13 11.78 -32.59 -12.42
C LEU A 13 11.18 -33.54 -11.37
N PRO A 14 12.03 -34.25 -10.59
CA PRO A 14 11.61 -34.96 -9.39
C PRO A 14 10.75 -34.08 -8.48
N ALA A 15 9.74 -34.68 -7.84
CA ALA A 15 8.77 -33.96 -7.02
C ALA A 15 9.46 -33.17 -5.89
N GLU A 16 10.54 -33.71 -5.33
CA GLU A 16 11.34 -33.07 -4.28
C GLU A 16 12.02 -31.80 -4.78
N LEU A 17 12.49 -31.79 -6.04
CA LEU A 17 13.09 -30.59 -6.64
C LEU A 17 12.01 -29.57 -7.01
N ARG A 18 10.86 -30.00 -7.53
CA ARG A 18 9.72 -29.11 -7.79
C ARG A 18 9.23 -28.45 -6.51
N LEU A 19 9.12 -29.19 -5.41
CA LEU A 19 8.76 -28.67 -4.09
C LEU A 19 9.78 -27.64 -3.61
N LYS A 20 11.08 -27.97 -3.63
CA LYS A 20 12.14 -27.02 -3.22
C LYS A 20 12.14 -25.73 -4.03
N ILE A 21 11.89 -25.81 -5.34
CA ILE A 21 11.77 -24.62 -6.19
C ILE A 21 10.57 -23.78 -5.76
N TRP A 22 9.43 -24.41 -5.45
CA TRP A 22 8.26 -23.69 -4.97
C TRP A 22 8.45 -23.08 -3.58
N ASP A 23 9.09 -23.80 -2.66
CA ASP A 23 9.42 -23.30 -1.33
C ASP A 23 10.33 -22.07 -1.42
N GLU A 24 11.38 -22.13 -2.25
CA GLU A 24 12.29 -21.00 -2.47
C GLU A 24 11.61 -19.82 -3.17
N ALA A 25 10.78 -20.09 -4.19
CA ALA A 25 10.02 -19.06 -4.91
C ALA A 25 8.91 -18.41 -4.06
N LEU A 26 8.55 -19.03 -2.94
CA LEU A 26 7.59 -18.56 -1.96
C LEU A 26 8.27 -18.16 -0.65
N ASN A 27 9.61 -18.05 -0.59
CA ASN A 27 10.32 -17.69 0.63
C ASN A 27 10.33 -16.17 0.86
N GLY A 28 10.35 -15.76 2.13
CA GLY A 28 10.56 -14.39 2.59
C GLY A 28 9.34 -13.46 2.51
N PRO A 29 9.35 -12.32 3.22
CA PRO A 29 8.20 -11.42 3.37
C PRO A 29 7.54 -11.01 2.05
N SER A 30 6.21 -11.02 1.99
CA SER A 30 5.46 -10.57 0.80
C SER A 30 4.57 -9.37 1.08
N MET A 31 4.34 -8.57 0.04
CA MET A 31 3.45 -7.42 0.07
C MET A 31 2.04 -7.82 -0.41
N HIS A 32 1.03 -7.49 0.39
CA HIS A 32 -0.38 -7.62 0.03
C HIS A 32 -1.01 -6.25 0.01
N VAL A 33 -1.31 -5.74 -1.18
CA VAL A 33 -1.83 -4.39 -1.36
C VAL A 33 -3.35 -4.45 -1.45
N PHE A 34 -4.00 -3.58 -0.70
CA PHE A 34 -5.44 -3.42 -0.69
C PHE A 34 -5.76 -1.95 -0.78
N ASP A 35 -6.80 -1.66 -1.55
CA ASP A 35 -7.28 -0.32 -1.58
C ASP A 35 -8.35 -0.12 -0.50
N VAL A 36 -8.38 1.07 0.11
CA VAL A 36 -9.36 1.45 1.11
C VAL A 36 -10.51 2.21 0.43
N CYS A 37 -11.73 1.74 0.65
CA CYS A 37 -12.94 2.30 0.08
C CYS A 37 -13.70 3.10 1.14
N PHE A 38 -13.94 4.37 0.85
CA PHE A 38 -14.70 5.27 1.72
C PHE A 38 -16.21 5.25 1.43
N PRO A 39 -17.06 5.60 2.41
CA PRO A 39 -18.51 5.65 2.25
C PRO A 39 -19.00 6.52 1.07
N SER A 40 -20.08 6.11 0.40
CA SER A 40 -20.53 6.72 -0.86
C SER A 40 -21.25 8.07 -0.71
N TRP A 41 -21.70 8.43 0.51
CA TRP A 41 -22.39 9.71 0.77
C TRP A 41 -21.49 10.95 0.60
N ARG A 42 -20.20 10.74 0.34
CA ARG A 42 -19.19 11.78 0.09
C ARG A 42 -18.84 11.97 -1.38
N GLY A 43 -19.64 11.46 -2.32
CA GLY A 43 -19.42 11.65 -3.77
C GLY A 43 -18.43 10.67 -4.41
N ALA A 44 -17.74 9.84 -3.61
CA ALA A 44 -16.86 8.80 -4.15
C ALA A 44 -17.67 7.56 -4.63
N GLU A 45 -17.91 7.45 -5.94
CA GLU A 45 -18.54 6.28 -6.58
C GLU A 45 -17.74 4.97 -6.39
N ARG A 46 -16.52 5.05 -5.84
CA ARG A 46 -15.65 3.88 -5.60
C ARG A 46 -16.32 2.81 -4.74
N SER A 47 -16.97 3.20 -3.64
CA SER A 47 -17.63 2.25 -2.74
C SER A 47 -18.67 1.41 -3.51
N LYS A 48 -19.35 2.00 -4.48
CA LYS A 48 -20.30 1.30 -5.35
C LYS A 48 -19.59 0.48 -6.43
N ARG A 49 -18.55 1.01 -7.07
CA ARG A 49 -17.75 0.30 -8.09
C ARG A 49 -17.14 -1.00 -7.59
N ALA A 50 -16.77 -1.08 -6.30
CA ALA A 50 -16.29 -2.31 -5.69
C ALA A 50 -17.27 -3.50 -5.80
N PHE A 51 -18.58 -3.22 -5.93
CA PHE A 51 -19.64 -4.21 -6.04
C PHE A 51 -20.16 -4.38 -7.48
N GLN A 52 -19.58 -3.66 -8.44
CA GLN A 52 -19.92 -3.80 -9.86
C GLN A 52 -19.14 -4.97 -10.48
N ASP A 53 -19.77 -5.62 -11.45
CA ASP A 53 -19.10 -6.58 -12.32
C ASP A 53 -18.26 -5.89 -13.40
N SER A 54 -17.62 -6.69 -14.27
CA SER A 54 -16.79 -6.18 -15.36
C SER A 54 -17.56 -5.36 -16.41
N THR A 55 -18.89 -5.44 -16.42
CA THR A 55 -19.78 -4.65 -17.30
C THR A 55 -20.29 -3.38 -16.62
N GLY A 56 -19.88 -3.12 -15.37
CA GLY A 56 -20.34 -1.98 -14.57
C GLY A 56 -21.72 -2.19 -13.93
N ASN A 57 -22.31 -3.38 -14.06
CA ASN A 57 -23.62 -3.69 -13.49
C ASN A 57 -23.49 -4.22 -12.06
N ILE A 58 -24.48 -3.93 -11.23
CA ILE A 58 -24.57 -4.45 -9.86
C ILE A 58 -25.70 -5.48 -9.79
N SER A 59 -25.37 -6.72 -9.44
CA SER A 59 -26.38 -7.76 -9.21
C SER A 59 -27.20 -7.45 -7.95
N GLU A 60 -28.40 -8.02 -7.83
CA GLU A 60 -29.25 -7.80 -6.65
C GLU A 60 -28.56 -8.23 -5.34
N GLU A 61 -27.80 -9.32 -5.36
CA GLU A 61 -27.00 -9.77 -4.21
C GLU A 61 -25.89 -8.77 -3.87
N SER A 62 -25.18 -8.28 -4.87
CA SER A 62 -24.11 -7.29 -4.70
C SER A 62 -24.67 -5.96 -4.22
N GLN A 63 -25.87 -5.58 -4.67
CA GLN A 63 -26.62 -4.42 -4.18
C GLN A 63 -26.98 -4.56 -2.70
N LYS A 64 -27.47 -5.73 -2.27
CA LYS A 64 -27.76 -6.02 -0.85
C LYS A 64 -26.50 -5.92 0.00
N ARG A 65 -25.37 -6.46 -0.48
CA ARG A 65 -24.08 -6.31 0.21
C ARG A 65 -23.64 -4.85 0.24
N TRP A 66 -23.69 -4.13 -0.88
CA TRP A 66 -23.30 -2.72 -0.93
C TRP A 66 -24.10 -1.88 0.06
N SER A 67 -25.42 -2.09 0.19
CA SER A 67 -26.24 -1.40 1.19
C SER A 67 -25.77 -1.60 2.64
N LYS A 68 -25.10 -2.73 2.95
CA LYS A 68 -24.48 -2.98 4.27
C LYS A 68 -23.17 -2.18 4.45
N TYR A 69 -22.41 -1.98 3.39
CA TYR A 69 -21.07 -1.35 3.43
C TYR A 69 -21.05 0.11 2.96
N SER A 70 -22.16 0.63 2.42
CA SER A 70 -22.24 1.98 1.81
C SER A 70 -21.94 3.11 2.79
N GLN A 71 -22.08 2.85 4.10
CA GLN A 71 -21.83 3.78 5.18
C GLN A 71 -20.53 3.51 5.96
N CYS A 72 -19.75 2.50 5.57
CA CYS A 72 -18.54 2.11 6.29
C CYS A 72 -17.29 2.19 5.40
N VAL A 73 -16.13 2.33 6.04
CA VAL A 73 -14.83 2.14 5.39
C VAL A 73 -14.54 0.64 5.27
N PHE A 74 -14.12 0.16 4.10
CA PHE A 74 -13.79 -1.26 3.88
C PHE A 74 -12.62 -1.46 2.91
N LEU A 75 -12.07 -2.67 2.87
CA LEU A 75 -10.96 -3.03 1.98
C LEU A 75 -11.46 -3.65 0.67
N ASP A 76 -10.87 -3.27 -0.45
CA ASP A 76 -11.08 -3.90 -1.75
C ASP A 76 -9.75 -4.25 -2.44
N ALA A 77 -9.82 -5.07 -3.47
CA ALA A 77 -8.67 -5.38 -4.30
C ALA A 77 -8.18 -4.13 -5.06
N VAL A 78 -6.87 -4.10 -5.32
CA VAL A 78 -6.22 -3.04 -6.10
C VAL A 78 -6.84 -2.90 -7.48
N GLU A 79 -7.25 -1.67 -7.80
CA GLU A 79 -7.49 -1.25 -9.18
C GLU A 79 -6.13 -1.06 -9.88
N SER A 80 -5.99 -1.65 -11.06
CA SER A 80 -4.77 -1.59 -11.89
C SER A 80 -5.13 -1.57 -13.37
N GLY A 81 -4.18 -1.18 -14.22
CA GLY A 81 -4.35 -1.13 -15.68
C GLY A 81 -4.46 0.29 -16.23
N SER A 82 -4.82 0.42 -17.50
CA SER A 82 -4.81 1.71 -18.22
C SER A 82 -5.68 2.78 -17.57
N ALA A 83 -6.89 2.41 -17.13
CA ALA A 83 -7.81 3.31 -16.44
C ALA A 83 -7.30 3.79 -15.07
N GLU A 84 -6.40 3.03 -14.44
CA GLU A 84 -5.72 3.45 -13.21
C GLU A 84 -4.61 4.44 -13.52
N LEU A 85 -3.81 4.15 -14.54
CA LEU A 85 -2.69 5.01 -14.95
C LEU A 85 -3.15 6.36 -15.50
N SER A 86 -4.36 6.46 -16.05
CA SER A 86 -4.90 7.73 -16.54
C SER A 86 -5.39 8.66 -15.43
N ARG A 87 -5.53 8.18 -14.19
CA ARG A 87 -6.01 9.04 -13.08
C ARG A 87 -4.93 10.01 -12.64
N SER A 88 -5.31 11.24 -12.34
CA SER A 88 -4.39 12.22 -11.75
C SER A 88 -4.47 12.10 -10.23
N THR A 89 -3.48 11.43 -9.62
CA THR A 89 -3.41 11.22 -8.17
C THR A 89 -2.00 11.42 -7.65
N ARG A 90 -1.88 11.77 -6.37
CA ARG A 90 -0.57 11.86 -5.69
C ARG A 90 0.03 10.50 -5.33
N VAL A 91 -0.83 9.49 -5.18
CA VAL A 91 -0.45 8.11 -4.83
C VAL A 91 0.04 7.34 -6.07
N ALA A 92 0.89 6.34 -5.87
CA ALA A 92 1.39 5.48 -6.93
C ALA A 92 0.25 4.77 -7.70
N ARG A 93 0.36 4.76 -9.03
CA ARG A 93 -0.57 4.13 -9.98
C ARG A 93 0.14 2.98 -10.68
N HIS A 94 -0.48 1.79 -10.69
CA HIS A 94 0.16 0.58 -11.18
C HIS A 94 -0.52 0.04 -12.45
N ALA A 95 0.28 -0.31 -13.45
CA ALA A 95 -0.18 -1.00 -14.65
C ALA A 95 -0.70 -2.42 -14.32
N HIS A 96 -0.09 -3.05 -13.32
CA HIS A 96 -0.46 -4.37 -12.81
C HIS A 96 -0.57 -4.37 -11.29
N ASP A 97 -1.40 -5.25 -10.74
CA ASP A 97 -1.56 -5.39 -9.29
C ASP A 97 -0.27 -5.96 -8.65
N PRO A 98 0.43 -5.20 -7.79
CA PRO A 98 1.67 -5.65 -7.15
C PRO A 98 1.42 -6.67 -6.01
N SER A 99 0.17 -7.04 -5.72
CA SER A 99 -0.18 -7.87 -4.57
C SER A 99 0.14 -9.35 -4.77
N VAL A 100 0.89 -9.92 -3.84
CA VAL A 100 1.30 -11.33 -3.90
C VAL A 100 0.13 -12.30 -3.66
N TYR A 101 -0.98 -11.87 -3.05
CA TYR A 101 -2.08 -12.80 -2.75
C TYR A 101 -2.77 -13.35 -4.00
N LYS A 102 -2.90 -12.53 -5.07
CA LYS A 102 -3.46 -12.99 -6.35
C LYS A 102 -2.53 -14.01 -7.01
N LEU A 103 -1.23 -13.74 -6.99
CA LEU A 103 -0.22 -14.65 -7.50
C LEU A 103 -0.19 -15.97 -6.71
N ARG A 104 -0.26 -15.91 -5.38
CA ARG A 104 -0.34 -17.11 -4.53
C ARG A 104 -1.59 -17.94 -4.83
N ARG A 105 -2.75 -17.28 -5.02
CA ARG A 105 -4.00 -17.96 -5.39
C ARG A 105 -3.84 -18.71 -6.71
N ALA A 106 -3.28 -18.07 -7.74
CA ALA A 106 -3.03 -18.71 -9.03
C ALA A 106 -2.02 -19.88 -8.91
N ARG A 107 -0.93 -19.69 -8.16
CA ARG A 107 0.11 -20.71 -7.95
C ARG A 107 -0.43 -21.96 -7.24
N ARG A 108 -1.29 -21.80 -6.23
CA ARG A 108 -1.92 -22.93 -5.53
C ARG A 108 -2.70 -23.85 -6.47
N LEU A 109 -3.25 -23.30 -7.55
CA LEU A 109 -4.00 -24.07 -8.56
C LEU A 109 -3.10 -24.69 -9.65
N THR A 110 -1.79 -24.40 -9.65
CA THR A 110 -0.87 -24.82 -10.72
C THR A 110 -0.38 -26.25 -10.53
N SER A 111 -0.10 -26.70 -9.30
CA SER A 111 0.37 -28.06 -9.00
C SER A 111 0.18 -28.44 -7.53
N ALA A 112 0.23 -29.74 -7.23
CA ALA A 112 0.15 -30.24 -5.85
C ALA A 112 1.32 -29.75 -4.99
N GLU A 113 2.53 -29.71 -5.55
CA GLU A 113 3.73 -29.22 -4.86
C GLU A 113 3.62 -27.72 -4.54
N ALA A 114 3.10 -26.90 -5.46
CA ALA A 114 2.86 -25.49 -5.21
C ALA A 114 1.81 -25.25 -4.11
N SER A 115 0.77 -26.09 -4.08
CA SER A 115 -0.23 -26.07 -3.02
C SER A 115 0.37 -26.45 -1.66
N ALA A 116 1.20 -27.51 -1.62
CA ALA A 116 1.87 -27.97 -0.41
C ALA A 116 2.84 -26.91 0.15
N ALA A 117 3.69 -26.33 -0.70
CA ALA A 117 4.59 -25.23 -0.34
C ALA A 117 3.83 -24.02 0.22
N SER A 118 2.71 -23.66 -0.43
CA SER A 118 1.84 -22.58 0.04
C SER A 118 1.19 -22.86 1.39
N ALA A 119 0.86 -24.12 1.69
CA ALA A 119 0.28 -24.53 2.98
C ALA A 119 1.33 -24.52 4.09
N GLY A 120 2.55 -24.98 3.80
CA GLY A 120 3.68 -24.95 4.74
C GLY A 120 3.94 -23.53 5.28
N ARG A 121 3.83 -22.53 4.41
CA ARG A 121 4.00 -21.11 4.79
C ARG A 121 2.91 -20.58 5.73
N MET A 122 1.72 -21.18 5.71
CA MET A 122 0.58 -20.76 6.54
C MET A 122 0.55 -21.47 7.90
N MET A 123 1.58 -22.25 8.27
CA MET A 123 1.65 -22.94 9.55
C MET A 123 1.97 -22.03 10.76
N GLY A 124 2.25 -20.74 10.52
CA GLY A 124 2.43 -19.71 11.55
C GLY A 124 1.17 -18.89 11.85
N GLY A 125 1.31 -17.70 12.45
CA GLY A 125 0.19 -16.79 12.67
C GLY A 125 -0.39 -16.33 11.33
N THR A 126 -1.67 -16.65 11.07
CA THR A 126 -2.38 -16.18 9.88
C THR A 126 -3.36 -15.08 10.22
N ASN A 127 -3.57 -14.16 9.29
CA ASN A 127 -4.67 -13.20 9.35
C ASN A 127 -5.46 -13.22 8.03
N THR A 128 -6.69 -12.69 8.05
CA THR A 128 -7.62 -12.76 6.92
C THR A 128 -8.16 -11.38 6.59
N VAL A 129 -8.04 -10.99 5.32
CA VAL A 129 -8.68 -9.81 4.74
C VAL A 129 -9.97 -10.24 4.06
N TYR A 130 -11.09 -9.55 4.32
CA TYR A 130 -12.34 -9.76 3.61
C TYR A 130 -12.60 -8.62 2.62
N LEU A 131 -12.88 -8.97 1.37
CA LEU A 131 -13.19 -8.05 0.27
C LEU A 131 -14.70 -8.15 -0.03
N PRO A 132 -15.54 -7.26 0.54
CA PRO A 132 -17.00 -7.39 0.48
C PRO A 132 -17.56 -7.23 -0.93
N GLY A 133 -16.92 -6.40 -1.77
CA GLY A 133 -17.27 -6.22 -3.17
C GLY A 133 -17.27 -7.54 -3.95
N ARG A 134 -16.18 -8.30 -3.78
CA ARG A 134 -15.92 -9.58 -4.44
C ARG A 134 -16.43 -10.81 -3.68
N ASN A 135 -16.91 -10.62 -2.45
CA ASN A 135 -17.22 -11.69 -1.51
C ASN A 135 -16.05 -12.69 -1.37
N GLU A 136 -14.84 -12.15 -1.25
CA GLU A 136 -13.60 -12.91 -1.24
C GLU A 136 -12.90 -12.80 0.12
N ARG A 137 -12.29 -13.90 0.57
CA ARG A 137 -11.40 -13.91 1.74
C ARG A 137 -9.98 -14.19 1.29
N VAL A 138 -9.06 -13.38 1.75
CA VAL A 138 -7.63 -13.50 1.46
C VAL A 138 -6.90 -13.80 2.75
N VAL A 139 -6.31 -15.00 2.84
CA VAL A 139 -5.51 -15.43 3.98
C VAL A 139 -4.02 -15.19 3.70
N TYR A 140 -3.31 -14.59 4.66
CA TYR A 140 -1.88 -14.29 4.54
C TYR A 140 -1.11 -14.63 5.83
N ASN A 141 0.22 -14.73 5.74
CA ASN A 141 1.07 -14.99 6.89
C ASN A 141 1.31 -13.67 7.64
N ASN A 142 0.73 -13.54 8.83
CA ASN A 142 0.77 -12.32 9.63
C ASN A 142 2.12 -12.08 10.31
N ASP A 143 2.95 -13.12 10.43
CA ASP A 143 4.29 -13.02 11.01
C ASP A 143 5.29 -12.39 10.03
N GLU A 144 5.15 -12.71 8.75
CA GLU A 144 6.11 -12.32 7.73
C GLU A 144 5.61 -11.23 6.80
N ASP A 145 4.38 -11.37 6.29
CA ASP A 145 3.86 -10.54 5.22
C ASP A 145 3.38 -9.17 5.74
N VAL A 146 3.20 -8.24 4.79
CA VAL A 146 2.84 -6.85 5.06
C VAL A 146 1.52 -6.52 4.36
N LEU A 147 0.59 -5.91 5.10
CA LEU A 147 -0.63 -5.32 4.54
C LEU A 147 -0.34 -3.88 4.13
N PHE A 148 -0.34 -3.60 2.83
CA PHE A 148 -0.23 -2.24 2.30
C PHE A 148 -1.61 -1.68 2.02
N LEU A 149 -1.99 -0.65 2.77
CA LEU A 149 -3.23 0.09 2.60
C LEU A 149 -2.99 1.26 1.64
N ARG A 150 -3.78 1.33 0.57
CA ARG A 150 -3.84 2.48 -0.34
C ARG A 150 -5.15 3.21 -0.10
N PHE A 151 -5.08 4.33 0.61
CA PHE A 151 -6.24 5.19 0.85
C PHE A 151 -6.70 5.83 -0.44
N ARG A 152 -5.75 6.18 -1.34
CA ARG A 152 -6.01 6.93 -2.57
C ARG A 152 -6.67 8.27 -2.27
N ASP A 153 -6.70 9.15 -3.27
CA ASP A 153 -7.46 10.39 -3.18
C ASP A 153 -8.95 10.02 -2.99
N GLY A 154 -9.45 10.12 -1.75
CA GLY A 154 -10.88 10.23 -1.54
C GLY A 154 -11.38 11.37 -2.40
N GLY A 155 -12.53 11.15 -3.04
CA GLY A 155 -12.97 11.86 -4.23
C GLY A 155 -12.44 13.29 -4.37
N ALA A 156 -11.52 13.49 -5.32
CA ALA A 156 -11.27 14.77 -5.97
C ALA A 156 -10.92 15.97 -5.07
N LEU A 157 -9.64 16.36 -5.12
CA LEU A 157 -9.21 17.76 -4.91
C LEU A 157 -10.01 18.78 -5.77
N THR A 158 -10.83 18.32 -6.73
CA THR A 158 -11.72 19.13 -7.55
C THR A 158 -13.22 19.05 -7.22
N GLU A 159 -13.71 18.17 -6.32
CA GLU A 159 -15.17 18.05 -6.07
C GLU A 159 -15.65 18.51 -4.69
N LEU A 160 -14.74 18.84 -3.75
CA LEU A 160 -15.12 19.54 -2.52
C LEU A 160 -15.43 21.04 -2.73
N SER A 161 -15.20 21.58 -3.93
CA SER A 161 -15.53 22.97 -4.26
C SER A 161 -17.00 23.21 -4.63
N GLN A 162 -17.83 22.15 -4.72
CA GLN A 162 -19.22 22.27 -5.18
C GLN A 162 -20.17 21.41 -4.35
N GLY A 163 -20.29 21.68 -3.06
CA GLY A 163 -21.24 20.97 -2.21
C GLY A 163 -21.45 21.63 -0.86
N VAL A 164 -22.21 22.72 -0.85
CA VAL A 164 -22.63 23.49 0.33
C VAL A 164 -23.33 22.58 1.36
N LEU A 165 -22.75 22.41 2.56
CA LEU A 165 -23.40 22.63 3.89
C LEU A 165 -22.53 22.12 5.05
N PHE A 166 -22.49 22.94 6.11
CA PHE A 166 -21.92 22.78 7.47
C PHE A 166 -20.52 23.37 7.69
N GLY A 167 -20.55 24.52 8.37
CA GLY A 167 -19.38 25.24 8.86
C GLY A 167 -18.61 24.50 9.95
N GLU A 168 -17.38 24.96 10.14
CA GLU A 168 -16.39 24.60 11.17
C GLU A 168 -15.54 23.33 10.95
N TYR A 169 -15.70 22.58 9.85
CA TYR A 169 -14.83 21.44 9.49
C TYR A 169 -14.07 21.61 8.17
N GLU A 170 -13.80 22.83 7.71
CA GLU A 170 -12.98 23.08 6.50
C GLU A 170 -11.50 22.67 6.65
N ALA A 171 -11.07 22.18 7.82
CA ALA A 171 -9.73 21.65 8.04
C ALA A 171 -9.58 20.15 7.67
N SER A 172 -10.67 19.39 7.52
CA SER A 172 -10.60 17.92 7.36
C SER A 172 -10.53 17.42 5.91
N GLY A 173 -10.36 18.33 4.94
CA GLY A 173 -10.14 18.00 3.53
C GLY A 173 -8.67 17.91 3.10
N ALA A 174 -7.72 17.89 4.04
CA ALA A 174 -6.30 18.11 3.71
C ALA A 174 -5.49 16.85 3.37
N ASN A 175 -5.95 15.65 3.77
CA ASN A 175 -5.30 14.38 3.42
C ASN A 175 -6.30 13.20 3.45
N ASN A 176 -5.94 12.12 2.75
CA ASN A 176 -6.76 10.90 2.64
C ASN A 176 -6.77 10.05 3.93
N LEU A 177 -5.91 10.38 4.91
CA LEU A 177 -5.83 9.69 6.19
C LEU A 177 -6.93 10.17 7.15
N SER A 178 -7.27 11.46 7.12
CA SER A 178 -8.41 12.06 7.84
C SER A 178 -9.72 11.34 7.49
N GLU A 179 -9.91 11.01 6.21
CA GLU A 179 -11.13 10.34 5.73
C GLU A 179 -11.35 8.94 6.32
N VAL A 180 -10.27 8.24 6.68
CA VAL A 180 -10.32 6.90 7.30
C VAL A 180 -10.86 6.99 8.72
N LEU A 181 -10.62 8.12 9.37
CA LEU A 181 -10.94 8.36 10.77
C LEU A 181 -12.36 8.90 10.94
N GLU A 182 -12.94 9.47 9.87
CA GLU A 182 -14.27 10.10 9.91
C GLU A 182 -15.44 9.11 9.66
N GLY A 183 -15.18 7.92 9.11
CA GLY A 183 -16.19 6.90 8.82
C GLY A 183 -16.04 5.64 9.70
N PRO A 184 -17.14 4.97 10.11
CA PRO A 184 -17.04 3.74 10.87
C PRO A 184 -16.36 2.66 10.01
N TRP A 185 -15.35 2.00 10.56
CA TRP A 185 -14.73 0.86 9.89
C TRP A 185 -15.71 -0.31 9.84
N SER A 186 -15.73 -1.03 8.72
CA SER A 186 -16.42 -2.32 8.68
C SER A 186 -15.80 -3.25 9.74
N ALA A 187 -16.63 -4.10 10.35
CA ALA A 187 -16.17 -5.02 11.38
C ALA A 187 -15.02 -5.92 10.88
N GLU A 188 -15.07 -6.30 9.61
CA GLU A 188 -14.05 -7.10 8.95
C GLU A 188 -12.75 -6.32 8.74
N MET A 189 -12.82 -5.05 8.33
CA MET A 189 -11.64 -4.18 8.23
C MET A 189 -11.01 -3.97 9.61
N ALA A 190 -11.79 -3.63 10.63
CA ALA A 190 -11.30 -3.44 11.99
C ALA A 190 -10.61 -4.71 12.52
N THR A 191 -11.24 -5.88 12.35
CA THR A 191 -10.65 -7.16 12.74
C THR A 191 -9.34 -7.43 12.00
N THR A 192 -9.31 -7.15 10.69
CA THR A 192 -8.11 -7.31 9.86
C THR A 192 -6.97 -6.44 10.38
N LEU A 193 -7.22 -5.16 10.63
CA LEU A 193 -6.18 -4.20 11.03
C LEU A 193 -5.71 -4.44 12.47
N HIS A 194 -6.60 -4.73 13.42
CA HIS A 194 -6.23 -5.10 14.80
C HIS A 194 -5.43 -6.40 14.87
N GLY A 195 -5.64 -7.29 13.90
CA GLY A 195 -4.87 -8.53 13.77
C GLY A 195 -3.54 -8.37 13.03
N ALA A 196 -3.28 -7.22 12.39
CA ALA A 196 -2.18 -7.06 11.45
C ALA A 196 -0.85 -6.77 12.18
N GLY A 197 0.11 -7.69 12.04
CA GLY A 197 1.44 -7.51 12.64
C GLY A 197 2.33 -6.49 11.91
N LYS A 198 2.06 -6.23 10.62
CA LYS A 198 2.85 -5.32 9.78
C LYS A 198 1.93 -4.60 8.80
N ILE A 199 1.94 -3.28 8.84
CA ILE A 199 1.12 -2.42 7.96
C ILE A 199 2.06 -1.51 7.17
N ALA A 200 1.72 -1.22 5.92
CA ALA A 200 2.39 -0.24 5.08
C ALA A 200 1.40 0.82 4.61
N LEU A 201 1.87 2.06 4.51
CA LEU A 201 1.14 3.22 3.96
C LEU A 201 2.01 3.90 2.88
N ASP A 202 1.38 4.58 1.92
CA ASP A 202 2.14 5.34 0.92
C ASP A 202 2.61 6.68 1.52
N VAL A 203 3.87 7.02 1.33
CA VAL A 203 4.44 8.30 1.81
C VAL A 203 3.68 9.50 1.25
N ALA A 204 3.16 9.43 0.04
CA ALA A 204 2.39 10.54 -0.53
C ALA A 204 1.07 10.81 0.21
N GLU A 205 0.53 9.82 0.93
CA GLU A 205 -0.68 9.98 1.74
C GLU A 205 -0.38 10.71 3.07
N THR A 206 0.89 10.81 3.45
CA THR A 206 1.35 11.56 4.63
C THR A 206 1.53 13.06 4.38
N TRP A 207 1.43 13.50 3.11
CA TRP A 207 1.68 14.89 2.75
C TRP A 207 0.47 15.78 3.01
N THR A 208 0.68 16.83 3.81
CA THR A 208 -0.31 17.88 4.05
C THR A 208 0.24 19.26 3.72
N PRO A 209 -0.59 20.20 3.24
CA PRO A 209 -0.20 21.60 3.19
C PRO A 209 0.21 22.13 4.57
N ALA A 210 1.20 23.02 4.61
CA ALA A 210 1.78 23.57 5.84
C ALA A 210 0.78 24.34 6.74
N THR A 211 -0.40 24.67 6.21
CA THR A 211 -1.46 25.44 6.88
C THR A 211 -2.27 24.64 7.91
N VAL A 212 -2.13 23.31 7.98
CA VAL A 212 -3.01 22.40 8.76
C VAL A 212 -2.31 21.78 10.00
N GLY A 213 -1.13 22.27 10.36
CA GLY A 213 -0.15 21.54 11.19
C GLY A 213 -0.59 21.02 12.57
N ALA A 214 -1.59 21.60 13.25
CA ALA A 214 -2.04 21.12 14.58
C ALA A 214 -3.11 20.02 14.49
N VAL A 215 -4.11 20.18 13.62
CA VAL A 215 -5.20 19.21 13.41
C VAL A 215 -4.63 17.87 12.92
N LEU A 216 -3.60 17.93 12.09
CA LEU A 216 -2.92 16.75 11.57
C LEU A 216 -2.32 15.87 12.66
N LEU A 217 -1.73 16.43 13.72
CA LEU A 217 -1.08 15.63 14.75
C LEU A 217 -2.10 14.84 15.58
N GLU A 218 -3.29 15.41 15.80
CA GLU A 218 -4.39 14.73 16.49
C GLU A 218 -4.95 13.58 15.64
N GLU A 219 -5.12 13.79 14.34
CA GLU A 219 -5.56 12.75 13.39
C GLU A 219 -4.54 11.62 13.28
N VAL A 220 -3.25 11.97 13.18
CA VAL A 220 -2.15 10.99 13.17
C VAL A 220 -2.11 10.19 14.46
N ALA A 221 -2.28 10.86 15.61
CA ALA A 221 -2.36 10.17 16.90
C ALA A 221 -3.57 9.24 16.96
N TYR A 222 -4.75 9.69 16.52
CA TYR A 222 -5.95 8.87 16.50
C TYR A 222 -5.80 7.64 15.60
N LEU A 223 -5.22 7.80 14.39
CA LEU A 223 -4.87 6.68 13.52
C LEU A 223 -3.90 5.71 14.21
N GLY A 224 -2.88 6.23 14.88
CA GLY A 224 -1.94 5.46 15.69
C GLY A 224 -2.68 4.60 16.74
N CYS A 225 -3.63 5.19 17.47
CA CYS A 225 -4.46 4.49 18.44
C CYS A 225 -5.31 3.38 17.80
N CYS A 226 -5.86 3.60 16.61
CA CYS A 226 -6.66 2.58 15.91
C CYS A 226 -5.81 1.42 15.38
N LEU A 227 -4.55 1.67 15.01
CA LEU A 227 -3.67 0.66 14.42
C LEU A 227 -2.76 -0.05 15.44
N GLN A 228 -2.61 0.48 16.65
CA GLN A 228 -1.60 0.01 17.60
C GLN A 228 -1.72 -1.48 17.96
N GLN A 229 -2.94 -2.03 18.00
CA GLN A 229 -3.19 -3.37 18.53
C GLN A 229 -2.47 -4.42 17.67
N GLY A 230 -1.55 -5.17 18.29
CA GLY A 230 -0.81 -6.25 17.62
C GLY A 230 0.25 -5.80 16.60
N LEU A 231 0.34 -4.51 16.30
CA LEU A 231 1.25 -3.97 15.30
C LEU A 231 2.70 -4.04 15.77
N ARG A 232 3.57 -4.65 14.96
CA ARG A 232 5.02 -4.71 15.20
C ARG A 232 5.79 -3.70 14.37
N VAL A 233 5.37 -3.44 13.13
CA VAL A 233 6.07 -2.51 12.23
C VAL A 233 5.06 -1.74 11.40
N LEU A 234 5.25 -0.42 11.32
CA LEU A 234 4.59 0.43 10.33
C LEU A 234 5.60 0.81 9.25
N TYR A 235 5.33 0.48 8.00
CA TYR A 235 6.15 0.87 6.87
C TYR A 235 5.59 2.09 6.17
N LEU A 236 6.46 3.03 5.80
CA LEU A 236 6.16 4.13 4.90
C LEU A 236 6.82 3.85 3.55
N VAL A 237 6.02 3.68 2.51
CA VAL A 237 6.49 3.31 1.17
C VAL A 237 6.66 4.56 0.31
N ASP A 238 7.90 4.90 -0.04
CA ASP A 238 8.20 6.01 -0.95
C ASP A 238 8.33 5.52 -2.40
N HIS A 239 7.33 5.86 -3.22
CA HIS A 239 7.33 5.61 -4.65
C HIS A 239 7.97 6.75 -5.49
N CYS A 240 8.35 7.91 -4.92
CA CYS A 240 8.98 9.04 -5.68
C CYS A 240 10.36 8.69 -6.26
N PRO A 241 11.29 8.07 -5.49
CA PRO A 241 12.66 7.78 -5.93
C PRO A 241 12.71 7.10 -7.30
N GLY A 242 13.39 7.75 -8.26
CA GLY A 242 13.56 7.24 -9.62
C GLY A 242 12.33 7.31 -10.52
N ARG A 243 11.19 7.83 -10.05
CA ARG A 243 9.88 7.73 -10.75
C ARG A 243 9.15 9.03 -10.93
N CYS A 244 9.21 9.96 -9.97
CA CYS A 244 8.60 11.27 -10.15
C CYS A 244 9.57 12.15 -10.97
N ALA A 245 9.16 12.52 -12.18
CA ALA A 245 9.93 13.41 -13.04
C ALA A 245 9.98 14.87 -12.53
N ARG A 246 9.21 15.20 -11.49
CA ARG A 246 9.15 16.53 -10.87
C ARG A 246 10.05 16.69 -9.65
N CYS A 247 10.24 15.63 -8.83
CA CYS A 247 11.02 15.73 -7.58
C CYS A 247 12.55 15.74 -7.77
N ASN A 248 13.07 15.61 -9.00
CA ASN A 248 14.51 15.43 -9.30
C ASN A 248 15.20 14.33 -8.45
N ARG A 249 14.44 13.41 -7.84
CA ARG A 249 14.95 12.29 -7.02
C ARG A 249 15.34 11.09 -7.89
N THR A 250 15.93 11.32 -9.06
CA THR A 250 16.03 10.33 -10.15
C THR A 250 17.13 9.26 -9.97
N ASP A 251 18.03 9.38 -8.98
CA ASP A 251 19.15 8.42 -8.77
C ASP A 251 19.30 7.94 -7.31
N LYS A 252 18.18 7.56 -6.69
CA LYS A 252 18.11 7.13 -5.28
C LYS A 252 17.84 5.62 -5.15
N LYS A 253 18.76 4.79 -5.65
CA LYS A 253 18.69 3.32 -5.48
C LYS A 253 18.78 2.94 -4.00
N ALA A 254 18.04 1.92 -3.57
CA ALA A 254 18.01 1.47 -2.18
C ALA A 254 19.41 1.18 -1.64
N SER A 255 20.24 0.50 -2.43
CA SER A 255 21.64 0.16 -2.09
C SER A 255 22.51 1.35 -1.68
N ARG A 256 22.21 2.56 -2.14
CA ARG A 256 22.95 3.78 -1.78
C ARG A 256 22.44 4.45 -0.51
N LEU A 257 21.28 4.02 -0.01
CA LEU A 257 20.58 4.61 1.14
C LEU A 257 20.59 3.67 2.36
N GLN A 258 21.47 2.65 2.35
CA GLN A 258 21.59 1.66 3.43
C GLN A 258 22.55 2.10 4.56
N SER A 259 23.20 3.25 4.44
CA SER A 259 23.95 3.83 5.56
C SER A 259 23.00 4.59 6.49
N SER A 260 23.03 4.32 7.79
CA SER A 260 22.12 5.00 8.74
C SER A 260 22.38 6.49 8.85
N GLY A 261 21.40 7.29 8.44
CA GLY A 261 21.35 8.75 8.61
C GLY A 261 21.06 9.18 10.05
N ALA A 262 21.14 10.48 10.32
CA ALA A 262 20.86 11.04 11.64
C ALA A 262 19.36 11.02 11.95
N LEU A 263 18.50 11.30 10.97
CA LEU A 263 17.05 11.24 11.11
C LEU A 263 16.56 9.82 11.47
N TYR A 264 17.12 8.78 10.85
CA TYR A 264 16.77 7.40 11.20
C TYR A 264 17.17 7.07 12.65
N LYS A 265 18.37 7.49 13.07
CA LYS A 265 18.82 7.31 14.47
C LYS A 265 17.96 8.06 15.45
N GLN A 266 17.49 9.27 15.12
CA GLN A 266 16.56 10.02 15.97
C GLN A 266 15.19 9.31 16.09
N LEU A 267 14.69 8.72 15.01
CA LEU A 267 13.41 8.01 15.02
C LEU A 267 13.44 6.71 15.84
N HIS A 268 14.58 6.01 15.85
CA HIS A 268 14.73 4.70 16.49
C HIS A 268 15.57 4.68 17.78
N GLY A 269 16.21 5.79 18.14
CA GLY A 269 17.09 5.89 19.31
C GLY A 269 18.39 5.09 19.14
N ASP A 270 18.96 4.63 20.27
CA ASP A 270 20.20 3.84 20.30
C ASP A 270 19.98 2.35 19.97
N GLU A 271 18.74 1.92 19.72
CA GLU A 271 18.38 0.55 19.31
C GLU A 271 18.77 0.22 17.85
N VAL A 272 19.56 1.09 17.20
CA VAL A 272 20.09 0.93 15.84
C VAL A 272 21.26 -0.08 15.85
N ALA A 273 21.02 -1.25 16.42
CA ALA A 273 21.87 -2.41 16.21
C ALA A 273 21.96 -2.71 14.70
N GLU A 274 23.07 -3.30 14.27
CA GLU A 274 23.39 -3.72 12.90
C GLU A 274 22.36 -4.71 12.32
N ARG A 275 21.13 -4.26 12.09
CA ARG A 275 20.06 -5.05 11.51
C ARG A 275 20.16 -4.98 10.00
N ALA A 276 19.99 -6.13 9.35
CA ALA A 276 19.82 -6.18 7.91
C ALA A 276 18.54 -5.42 7.50
N PRO A 277 18.57 -4.61 6.43
CA PRO A 277 17.39 -3.92 5.93
C PRO A 277 16.34 -4.93 5.50
N ASP A 278 15.07 -4.63 5.77
CA ASP A 278 13.98 -5.49 5.33
C ASP A 278 13.86 -5.50 3.79
N VAL A 279 13.56 -6.67 3.25
CA VAL A 279 13.29 -6.87 1.82
C VAL A 279 11.95 -7.59 1.69
N ILE A 280 10.95 -6.88 1.15
CA ILE A 280 9.59 -7.39 0.99
C ILE A 280 9.30 -7.51 -0.51
N ARG A 281 8.75 -8.64 -0.92
CA ARG A 281 8.49 -8.93 -2.34
C ARG A 281 7.05 -8.63 -2.73
N GLY A 282 6.86 -7.88 -3.79
CA GLY A 282 5.61 -7.74 -4.53
C GLY A 282 5.65 -8.50 -5.85
N VAL A 283 4.57 -8.42 -6.63
CA VAL A 283 4.53 -8.89 -8.01
C VAL A 283 5.19 -7.84 -8.90
N GLY A 284 6.35 -8.17 -9.46
CA GLY A 284 7.12 -7.24 -10.31
C GLY A 284 7.75 -6.07 -9.54
N LYS A 285 7.81 -6.16 -8.21
CA LYS A 285 8.29 -5.10 -7.32
C LYS A 285 9.09 -5.70 -6.17
N THR A 286 10.16 -5.02 -5.80
CA THR A 286 10.87 -5.28 -4.54
C THR A 286 10.87 -4.01 -3.70
N TYR A 287 10.38 -4.12 -2.47
CA TYR A 287 10.36 -3.04 -1.48
C TYR A 287 11.55 -3.24 -0.55
N ARG A 288 12.45 -2.26 -0.48
CA ARG A 288 13.66 -2.32 0.33
C ARG A 288 13.69 -1.24 1.36
N GLU A 289 13.98 -1.61 2.59
CA GLU A 289 14.20 -0.65 3.65
C GLU A 289 15.46 0.18 3.40
N VAL A 290 15.37 1.46 3.75
CA VAL A 290 16.46 2.42 3.70
C VAL A 290 16.63 3.11 5.04
N PHE A 291 17.86 3.51 5.34
CA PHE A 291 18.23 4.15 6.61
C PHE A 291 18.70 5.60 6.42
N ASP A 292 19.03 6.01 5.20
CA ASP A 292 19.43 7.38 4.87
C ASP A 292 18.22 8.22 4.43
N LEU A 293 17.46 8.75 5.40
CA LEU A 293 16.27 9.56 5.12
C LEU A 293 16.64 10.93 4.54
N GLU A 294 17.79 11.48 4.94
CA GLU A 294 18.38 12.69 4.39
C GLU A 294 18.76 12.47 2.93
N GLY A 295 19.31 11.29 2.60
CA GLY A 295 19.51 10.83 1.25
C GLY A 295 18.23 10.75 0.44
N LEU A 296 17.06 10.49 1.06
CA LEU A 296 15.73 10.62 0.43
C LEU A 296 15.27 12.08 0.24
N GLY A 297 15.96 13.04 0.86
CA GLY A 297 15.61 14.46 0.85
C GLY A 297 14.62 14.82 1.96
N TRP A 298 14.53 14.00 3.00
CA TRP A 298 13.79 14.34 4.20
C TRP A 298 14.63 15.23 5.12
N SER A 299 13.96 16.06 5.89
CA SER A 299 14.49 16.89 6.97
C SER A 299 13.68 16.61 8.24
N ASP A 300 14.13 17.14 9.36
CA ASP A 300 13.40 17.16 10.64
C ASP A 300 11.98 17.76 10.55
N SER A 301 11.80 18.64 9.57
CA SER A 301 10.59 19.39 9.24
C SER A 301 9.83 18.81 8.04
N HIS A 302 10.33 17.75 7.42
CA HIS A 302 9.64 17.13 6.28
C HIS A 302 8.35 16.47 6.75
N PRO A 303 7.19 16.71 6.10
CA PRO A 303 5.88 16.21 6.57
C PRO A 303 5.86 14.71 6.87
N SER A 304 6.43 13.89 5.98
CA SER A 304 6.51 12.44 6.17
C SER A 304 7.38 12.02 7.36
N TYR A 305 8.42 12.80 7.70
CA TYR A 305 9.24 12.52 8.88
C TYR A 305 8.50 12.91 10.17
N VAL A 306 7.80 14.05 10.16
CA VAL A 306 6.94 14.47 11.27
C VAL A 306 5.84 13.45 11.53
N PHE A 307 5.18 12.98 10.46
CA PHE A 307 4.20 11.89 10.50
C PHE A 307 4.80 10.61 11.11
N ALA A 308 5.97 10.18 10.62
CA ALA A 308 6.65 8.99 11.12
C ALA A 308 6.95 9.09 12.62
N ARG A 309 7.44 10.25 13.08
CA ARG A 309 7.75 10.48 14.49
C ARG A 309 6.50 10.43 15.36
N ALA A 310 5.42 11.10 14.94
CA ALA A 310 4.15 11.10 15.66
C ALA A 310 3.56 9.68 15.76
N MET A 311 3.49 8.93 14.66
CA MET A 311 3.03 7.53 14.68
C MET A 311 3.90 6.66 15.60
N ASN A 312 5.22 6.81 15.52
CA ASN A 312 6.16 6.03 16.32
C ASN A 312 5.94 6.28 17.83
N GLU A 313 5.81 7.54 18.23
CA GLU A 313 5.56 7.93 19.62
C GLU A 313 4.20 7.46 20.11
N THR A 314 3.13 7.73 19.35
CA THR A 314 1.77 7.34 19.73
C THR A 314 1.62 5.83 19.88
N ILE A 315 2.06 5.03 18.89
CA ILE A 315 1.91 3.57 18.96
C ILE A 315 2.72 3.00 20.13
N ARG A 316 3.95 3.48 20.36
CA ARG A 316 4.76 3.04 21.51
C ARG A 316 4.07 3.36 22.83
N SER A 317 3.51 4.56 22.98
CA SER A 317 2.79 4.95 24.18
C SER A 317 1.56 4.07 24.40
N GLN A 318 0.71 3.91 23.37
CA GLN A 318 -0.52 3.12 23.48
C GLN A 318 -0.26 1.64 23.79
N GLN A 319 0.77 1.06 23.18
CA GLN A 319 1.16 -0.31 23.51
C GLN A 319 1.73 -0.41 24.93
N ALA A 320 2.57 0.54 25.35
CA ALA A 320 3.13 0.57 26.70
C ALA A 320 2.04 0.68 27.78
N ASP A 321 1.02 1.50 27.56
CA ASP A 321 -0.15 1.64 28.44
C ASP A 321 -0.99 0.35 28.51
N ALA A 322 -0.93 -0.48 27.47
CA ALA A 322 -1.60 -1.78 27.39
C ALA A 322 -0.68 -2.97 27.79
N ASP A 323 0.49 -2.70 28.41
CA ASP A 323 1.51 -3.69 28.76
C ASP A 323 2.02 -4.55 27.58
N ALA A 324 1.86 -4.04 26.35
CA ALA A 324 2.42 -4.61 25.13
C ALA A 324 3.70 -3.85 24.75
N LYS A 325 4.79 -4.54 24.42
CA LYS A 325 6.04 -3.90 23.94
C LYS A 325 6.55 -4.58 22.68
N ASN A 326 5.67 -4.71 21.70
CA ASN A 326 5.93 -5.47 20.48
C ASN A 326 6.27 -4.58 19.28
N PHE A 327 5.96 -3.28 19.37
CA PHE A 327 6.24 -2.33 18.29
C PHE A 327 7.74 -2.02 18.16
N GLN A 328 8.26 -2.33 16.98
CA GLN A 328 9.66 -2.19 16.59
C GLN A 328 9.95 -0.86 15.91
N GLY A 329 8.92 -0.05 15.61
CA GLY A 329 9.05 1.29 15.05
C GLY A 329 8.48 1.46 13.65
N VAL A 330 8.58 2.70 13.17
CA VAL A 330 8.21 3.10 11.79
C VAL A 330 9.42 2.96 10.88
N ARG A 331 9.30 2.23 9.77
CA ARG A 331 10.40 1.97 8.82
C ARG A 331 10.07 2.55 7.45
N VAL A 332 11.08 2.90 6.66
CA VAL A 332 10.89 3.52 5.33
C VAL A 332 11.34 2.56 4.24
N LEU A 333 10.46 2.28 3.27
CA LEU A 333 10.72 1.42 2.13
C LEU A 333 10.80 2.24 0.84
N VAL A 334 11.74 1.91 -0.04
CA VAL A 334 11.76 2.39 -1.43
C VAL A 334 11.42 1.25 -2.39
N VAL A 335 10.88 1.59 -3.56
CA VAL A 335 10.32 0.61 -4.50
C VAL A 335 11.18 0.45 -5.74
N GLU A 336 11.71 -0.74 -5.95
CA GLU A 336 12.46 -1.15 -7.13
C GLU A 336 11.59 -2.00 -8.07
N ASP A 337 11.71 -1.79 -9.38
CA ASP A 337 11.00 -2.61 -10.38
C ASP A 337 11.79 -3.86 -10.68
N ASP A 338 11.13 -5.01 -10.60
CA ASP A 338 11.68 -6.26 -11.08
C ASP A 338 11.31 -6.42 -12.56
N LYS A 339 12.28 -6.84 -13.38
CA LYS A 339 12.00 -7.20 -14.77
C LYS A 339 11.30 -8.55 -14.79
N VAL A 340 10.03 -8.55 -15.18
CA VAL A 340 9.22 -9.76 -15.33
C VAL A 340 8.75 -9.87 -16.78
N ASP A 341 9.17 -10.94 -17.47
CA ASP A 341 8.83 -11.15 -18.87
C ASP A 341 7.31 -11.20 -19.08
N GLY A 342 6.81 -10.41 -20.05
CA GLY A 342 5.40 -10.38 -20.41
C GLY A 342 4.49 -9.67 -19.39
N LEU A 343 5.05 -9.07 -18.35
CA LEU A 343 4.31 -8.29 -17.37
C LEU A 343 4.69 -6.82 -17.47
N ASP A 344 3.68 -5.97 -17.60
CA ASP A 344 3.89 -4.53 -17.48
C ASP A 344 4.01 -4.13 -16.01
N THR A 345 5.25 -3.91 -15.57
CA THR A 345 5.55 -3.47 -14.21
C THR A 345 5.55 -1.95 -14.08
N THR A 346 5.04 -1.20 -15.05
CA THR A 346 5.02 0.26 -15.01
C THR A 346 4.30 0.76 -13.76
N THR A 347 4.91 1.74 -13.10
CA THR A 347 4.29 2.49 -11.99
C THR A 347 4.53 3.97 -12.20
N LEU A 348 3.44 4.73 -12.23
CA LEU A 348 3.48 6.17 -12.38
C LEU A 348 3.31 6.82 -11.02
N MET A 349 4.12 7.83 -10.76
CA MET A 349 4.10 8.61 -9.54
C MET A 349 4.19 10.09 -9.88
N ASP A 350 3.27 10.89 -9.35
CA ASP A 350 3.33 12.35 -9.43
C ASP A 350 3.19 12.96 -8.05
N CYS A 351 4.33 13.40 -7.53
CA CYS A 351 4.49 13.95 -6.20
C CYS A 351 3.97 15.39 -6.06
N ASN A 352 3.62 16.07 -7.16
CA ASN A 352 3.00 17.39 -7.14
C ASN A 352 2.13 17.59 -8.40
N PRO A 353 0.91 17.04 -8.45
CA PRO A 353 0.10 17.03 -9.67
C PRO A 353 -0.44 18.41 -10.08
N GLU A 354 -0.57 19.36 -9.15
CA GLU A 354 -1.21 20.66 -9.36
C GLU A 354 -0.39 21.63 -10.24
N ASP A 355 0.94 21.49 -10.26
CA ASP A 355 1.84 22.34 -11.08
C ASP A 355 2.15 21.73 -12.46
N ALA A 356 1.24 20.97 -13.07
CA ALA A 356 1.53 20.26 -14.33
C ALA A 356 1.70 21.25 -15.50
N PRO A 357 2.88 21.38 -16.13
CA PRO A 357 2.95 22.06 -17.41
C PRO A 357 2.18 21.23 -18.45
N GLU A 358 1.27 21.85 -19.21
CA GLU A 358 0.40 21.23 -20.22
C GLU A 358 1.14 20.22 -21.14
N LYS A 359 2.41 20.47 -21.44
CA LYS A 359 3.30 19.60 -22.23
C LYS A 359 3.49 18.18 -21.68
N MET A 360 3.22 17.95 -20.39
CA MET A 360 3.39 16.64 -19.76
C MET A 360 2.13 15.78 -19.88
N MET A 361 0.95 16.40 -19.98
CA MET A 361 -0.28 15.68 -20.32
C MET A 361 -0.17 15.07 -21.72
N ASP A 362 0.45 15.77 -22.68
CA ASP A 362 0.69 15.24 -24.03
C ASP A 362 1.55 13.97 -24.03
N LYS A 363 2.59 13.91 -23.18
CA LYS A 363 3.44 12.70 -23.05
C LYS A 363 2.72 11.54 -22.37
N VAL A 364 1.93 11.81 -21.33
CA VAL A 364 1.09 10.78 -20.69
C VAL A 364 0.05 10.28 -21.69
N TRP A 365 -0.51 11.17 -22.52
CA TRP A 365 -1.43 10.81 -23.59
C TRP A 365 -0.76 9.94 -24.67
N GLU A 366 0.42 10.32 -25.14
CA GLU A 366 1.21 9.52 -26.10
C GLU A 366 1.57 8.13 -25.55
N MET A 367 1.84 8.02 -24.25
CA MET A 367 2.09 6.74 -23.59
C MET A 367 0.83 5.87 -23.50
N SER A 368 -0.34 6.46 -23.20
CA SER A 368 -1.62 5.75 -23.20
C SER A 368 -2.11 5.37 -24.60
N LEU A 369 -1.78 6.15 -25.63
CA LEU A 369 -2.10 5.83 -27.03
C LEU A 369 -1.32 4.63 -27.55
N ARG A 370 -0.08 4.41 -27.09
CA ARG A 370 0.69 3.20 -27.40
C ARG A 370 0.07 1.92 -26.84
N TRP A 371 -0.87 2.02 -25.92
CA TRP A 371 -1.54 0.88 -25.26
C TRP A 371 -2.94 0.61 -25.83
N SER A 372 -3.38 1.43 -26.79
CA SER A 372 -4.67 1.32 -27.46
C SER A 372 -4.54 0.71 -28.88
N SER A 373 -3.33 0.30 -29.27
CA SER A 373 -2.96 -0.21 -30.60
C SER A 373 -2.47 -1.65 -30.56
#